data_AF-A0A7K3D3R7-F1
#
_entry.id   AF-A0A7K3D3R7-F1
#
_cell.length_a   1.000
_cell.length_b   1.000
_cell.length_c   1.000
_cell.angle_alpha   90.00
_cell.angle_beta   90.00
_cell.angle_gamma   90.00
#
_symmetry.space_group_name_H-M   'P 1'
#
loop_
_entity.id
_entity.type
_entity.pdbx_description
1 polymer ?
#
loop_
_entity_poly.entity_id
_entity_poly.type
_entity_poly.pdbx_seq_one_letter_code
_entity_poly.pdbx_strand_id
1 'polypeptide(L)' 'MSRYPLRLRRESLAWEDQQPTWREARPAVIADALKRAQGRPSGNWYVVGATRQLRDDRPLGRTVAGREIVLWRDA' A
#
# COMPACT_ATOMS: atom_id res chain seq x y z
N MET A 1 -20.32 15.00 -11.46
CA MET A 1 -19.55 14.08 -12.33
C MET A 1 -18.16 13.93 -11.75
N SER A 2 -17.81 12.76 -11.22
CA SER A 2 -16.51 12.53 -10.57
C SER A 2 -15.43 12.25 -11.61
N ARG A 3 -14.34 13.02 -11.60
CA ARG A 3 -13.14 12.76 -12.42
C ARG A 3 -12.38 11.62 -11.75
N TYR A 4 -12.44 10.42 -12.33
CA TYR A 4 -11.60 9.32 -11.90
C TYR A 4 -10.13 9.65 -12.19
N PRO A 5 -9.21 9.53 -11.20
CA PRO A 5 -7.78 9.80 -11.38
C PRO A 5 -7.07 8.75 -12.25
N LEU A 6 -7.80 7.71 -12.67
CA LEU A 6 -7.31 6.66 -13.53
C LEU A 6 -7.75 6.95 -14.98
N ARG A 7 -6.79 6.95 -15.90
CA ARG A 7 -7.06 6.92 -17.34
C ARG A 7 -6.65 5.58 -17.90
N LEU A 8 -7.59 4.88 -18.53
CA LEU A 8 -7.28 3.72 -19.34
C LEU A 8 -6.48 4.17 -20.57
N ARG A 9 -5.36 3.48 -20.85
CA ARG A 9 -4.62 3.70 -22.09
C ARG A 9 -5.53 3.29 -23.25
N ARG A 10 -5.79 4.21 -24.18
CA ARG A 10 -6.61 3.96 -25.37
C ARG A 10 -5.94 3.00 -26.35
N GLU A 11 -4.62 2.94 -26.32
CA GLU A 11 -3.79 2.07 -27.15
C GLU A 11 -2.88 1.26 -26.23
N SER A 12 -3.44 0.23 -25.58
CA SER A 12 -2.63 -0.77 -24.87
C SER A 12 -2.08 -1.77 -25.88
N LEU A 13 -0.76 -1.99 -25.88
CA LEU A 13 -0.17 -3.12 -26.59
C LEU A 13 -0.69 -4.42 -25.97
N ALA A 14 -0.95 -5.43 -26.82
CA ALA A 14 -1.21 -6.79 -26.35
C ALA A 14 -0.06 -7.20 -25.41
N TRP A 15 -0.38 -7.95 -24.35
CA TRP A 15 0.58 -8.23 -23.28
C TRP A 15 1.83 -8.94 -23.80
N GLU A 16 1.63 -9.85 -24.75
CA GLU A 16 2.65 -10.59 -25.48
C GLU A 16 3.61 -9.71 -26.30
N ASP A 17 3.16 -8.54 -26.75
CA ASP A 17 3.94 -7.59 -27.55
C ASP A 17 4.69 -6.56 -26.68
N GLN A 18 4.45 -6.57 -25.36
CA GLN A 18 5.13 -5.65 -24.44
C GLN A 18 6.57 -6.10 -24.22
N GLN A 19 7.52 -5.28 -24.68
CA GLN A 19 8.93 -5.54 -24.44
C GLN A 19 9.24 -5.49 -22.94
N PRO A 20 9.92 -6.51 -22.38
CA PRO A 20 10.22 -6.54 -20.96
C PRO A 20 11.29 -5.50 -20.61
N THR A 21 10.94 -4.56 -19.73
CA THR A 21 11.81 -3.44 -19.33
C THR A 21 12.80 -3.78 -18.22
N TRP A 22 12.95 -5.04 -17.82
CA TRP A 22 13.83 -5.43 -16.69
C TRP A 22 15.29 -5.03 -16.91
N ARG A 23 15.75 -4.93 -18.17
CA ARG A 23 17.10 -4.46 -18.51
C ARG A 23 17.31 -2.98 -18.22
N GLU A 24 16.24 -2.21 -18.22
CA GLU A 24 16.24 -0.78 -17.88
C GLU A 24 16.28 -0.56 -16.36
N ALA A 25 16.03 -1.62 -15.57
CA ALA A 25 16.15 -1.54 -14.13
C ALA A 25 17.58 -1.17 -13.74
N ARG A 26 17.70 -0.26 -12.77
CA ARG A 26 18.98 0.17 -12.20
C ARG A 26 19.04 -0.32 -10.76
N PRO A 27 19.61 -1.52 -10.49
CA PRO A 27 19.57 -2.13 -9.16
C PRO A 27 20.12 -1.24 -8.04
N ALA A 28 21.18 -0.47 -8.32
CA ALA A 28 21.74 0.48 -7.38
C ALA A 28 20.73 1.57 -6.97
N VAL A 29 20.02 2.15 -7.94
CA VAL A 29 18.99 3.17 -7.68
C VAL A 29 17.84 2.59 -6.86
N ILE A 30 17.42 1.36 -7.17
CA ILE A 30 16.37 0.66 -6.42
C ILE A 30 16.82 0.43 -4.98
N ALA A 31 18.05 -0.05 -4.77
CA ALA A 31 18.62 -0.29 -3.45
C ALA A 31 18.73 1.01 -2.62
N ASP A 32 19.21 2.10 -3.23
CA ASP A 32 19.32 3.40 -2.56
C ASP A 32 17.94 3.96 -2.18
N ALA A 33 16.97 3.87 -3.09
CA ALA A 33 15.58 4.27 -2.83
C ALA A 33 14.95 3.44 -1.70
N LEU A 34 15.19 2.13 -1.69
CA LEU A 34 14.72 1.22 -0.64
C LEU A 34 15.35 1.58 0.72
N LYS A 35 16.67 1.75 0.78
CA LYS A 35 17.38 2.16 1.98
C LYS A 35 16.84 3.47 2.55
N ARG A 36 16.61 4.46 1.67
CA ARG A 36 16.02 5.74 2.05
C ARG A 36 14.58 5.59 2.56
N ALA A 37 13.76 4.75 1.94
CA ALA A 37 12.39 4.51 2.37
C ALA A 37 12.32 3.83 3.75
N GLN A 38 13.20 2.86 4.00
CA GLN A 38 13.30 2.15 5.29
C GLN A 38 13.82 3.05 6.42
N GLY A 39 14.74 3.98 6.12
CA GLY A 39 15.28 4.92 7.11
C GLY A 39 14.34 6.08 7.46
N ARG A 40 13.25 6.27 6.70
CA ARG A 40 12.21 7.22 7.04
C ARG A 40 11.23 6.55 8.01
N PRO A 41 10.56 7.31 8.90
CA PRO A 41 9.33 6.85 9.53
C PRO A 41 8.29 6.67 8.41
N SER A 42 8.42 5.56 7.69
CA SER A 42 7.47 5.14 6.68
C SER A 42 6.25 4.73 7.49
N GLY A 43 5.16 5.48 7.31
CA GLY A 43 3.83 5.04 7.71
C GLY A 43 3.48 3.82 6.88
N ASN A 44 4.00 2.66 7.26
CA ASN A 44 3.60 1.39 6.66
C ASN A 44 2.15 1.13 7.01
N TRP A 45 1.45 0.50 6.07
CA TRP A 45 0.11 0.00 6.33
C TRP A 45 0.22 -1.33 7.08
N TYR A 46 -0.39 -1.37 8.27
CA TYR A 46 -0.46 -2.58 9.08
C TYR A 46 -1.87 -3.13 9.03
N VAL A 47 -2.00 -4.44 8.85
CA VAL A 47 -3.29 -5.12 8.96
C VAL A 47 -3.62 -5.30 10.43
N VAL A 48 -4.69 -4.67 10.88
CA VAL A 48 -5.14 -4.69 12.29
C VAL A 48 -6.21 -5.75 12.56
N GLY A 49 -6.85 -6.29 11.52
CA GLY A 49 -7.83 -7.37 11.62
C GLY A 49 -8.90 -7.31 10.53
N ALA A 50 -9.80 -8.30 10.56
CA ALA A 50 -10.95 -8.33 9.68
C ALA A 50 -12.01 -7.30 10.13
N THR A 51 -12.72 -6.69 9.16
CA THR A 51 -13.77 -5.69 9.45
C THR A 51 -14.83 -6.20 10.45
N ARG A 52 -15.17 -7.50 10.40
CA ARG A 52 -16.16 -8.13 11.29
C ARG A 52 -15.71 -8.25 12.75
N GLN A 53 -14.41 -8.14 13.01
CA GLN A 53 -13.88 -8.12 14.38
C GLN A 53 -13.98 -6.75 15.03
N LEU A 54 -13.98 -5.68 14.23
CA LEU A 54 -14.23 -4.32 14.67
C LEU A 54 -15.74 -4.09 14.66
N ARG A 55 -16.38 -4.29 15.81
CA ARG A 55 -17.84 -4.16 15.97
C ARG A 55 -18.22 -2.71 16.26
N ASP A 56 -19.47 -2.34 16.00
CA ASP A 56 -19.99 -1.00 16.28
C ASP A 56 -20.22 -0.75 17.79
N ASP A 57 -20.36 -1.83 18.58
CA ASP A 57 -20.72 -1.77 19.99
C ASP A 57 -19.53 -1.73 20.96
N ARG A 58 -18.31 -2.00 20.47
CA ARG A 58 -17.12 -2.04 21.34
C ARG A 58 -15.81 -1.78 20.61
N PRO A 59 -14.85 -1.13 21.28
CA PRO A 59 -13.51 -0.96 20.74
C PRO A 59 -12.74 -2.29 20.69
N LEU A 60 -11.70 -2.32 19.85
CA LEU A 60 -10.82 -3.46 19.62
C LEU A 60 -9.36 -3.08 19.91
N GLY A 61 -8.76 -3.67 20.94
CA GLY A 61 -7.32 -3.53 21.22
C GLY A 61 -6.45 -4.40 20.31
N ARG A 62 -5.32 -3.86 19.83
CA ARG A 62 -4.34 -4.56 19.00
C ARG A 62 -2.92 -4.06 19.24
N THR A 63 -1.94 -4.96 19.22
CA THR A 63 -0.52 -4.61 19.12
C THR A 63 -0.09 -4.51 17.66
N VAL A 64 0.48 -3.37 17.26
CA VAL A 64 1.07 -3.17 15.93
C VAL A 64 2.51 -2.72 16.09
N ALA A 65 3.46 -3.49 15.54
CA ALA A 65 4.89 -3.20 15.63
C ALA A 65 5.36 -2.87 17.07
N GLY A 66 4.85 -3.61 18.07
CA GLY A 66 5.18 -3.41 19.49
C GLY A 66 4.46 -2.23 20.16
N ARG A 67 3.50 -1.59 19.50
CA ARG A 67 2.66 -0.52 20.05
C ARG A 67 1.22 -1.00 20.20
N GLU A 68 0.66 -0.88 21.40
CA GLU A 68 -0.77 -1.06 21.63
C GLU A 68 -1.56 0.10 21.00
N ILE A 69 -2.61 -0.25 20.26
CA ILE A 69 -3.57 0.67 19.67
C ILE A 69 -4.99 0.19 19.97
N VAL A 70 -5.94 1.14 19.97
CA VAL A 70 -7.36 0.85 20.13
C VAL A 70 -8.08 1.31 18.87
N LEU A 71 -8.85 0.42 18.29
CA LEU A 71 -9.67 0.68 17.09
C LEU A 71 -11.12 0.80 17.52
N TRP A 72 -11.83 1.79 16.99
CA TRP A 72 -13.27 1.94 17.14
C TRP A 72 -13.87 2.39 15.80
N ARG A 73 -15.18 2.22 15.64
CA ARG A 73 -15.92 2.81 14.52
C ARG A 73 -16.44 4.16 14.95
N ASP A 74 -16.26 5.14 14.08
CA ASP A 74 -16.92 6.42 14.20
C ASP A 74 -18.25 6.39 13.43
N ALA A 75 -19.17 7.27 13.80
CA ALA A 75 -20.56 7.29 13.33
C ALA A 75 -20.72 7.70 11.86
#